data_AF-A0A536I121-F1
#
_entry.id   AF-A0A536I121-F1
#
_cell.length_a   1.000
_cell.length_b   1.000
_cell.length_c   1.000
_cell.angle_alpha   90.00
_cell.angle_beta   90.00
_cell.angle_gamma   90.00
#
_symmetry.space_group_name_H-M   'P 1'
#
loop_
_entity.id
_entity.type
_entity.pdbx_description
1 polymer ?
#
loop_
_entity_poly.entity_id
_entity_poly.type
_entity_poly.pdbx_seq_one_letter_code
_entity_poly.pdbx_strand_id
1 'polypeptide(L)'
;MGGLVIYAVLGWHLWVDSERVGVSRFPWGASCRRDQLDRLELVFGGRGGNACAFVRKGGHTAFRVSAKPFGTTQLKALARSLGVPYYDLFSGRSIDIQQPGP
;
A
#
# COMPACT_ATOMS: atom_id res chain seq x y z
N MET A 1 12.85 15.39 8.46
CA MET A 1 11.44 15.72 8.73
C MET A 1 10.58 14.59 8.16
N GLY A 2 9.94 13.78 9.02
CA GLY A 2 9.06 12.70 8.58
C GLY A 2 7.63 13.21 8.44
N GLY A 3 7.12 13.33 7.21
CA GLY A 3 5.74 13.73 6.97
C GLY A 3 4.79 12.54 7.17
N LEU A 4 3.70 12.75 7.92
CA LEU A 4 2.60 11.80 8.03
C LEU A 4 1.66 11.99 6.84
N VAL A 5 1.58 11.00 5.95
CA VAL A 5 0.62 11.01 4.83
C VAL A 5 -0.57 10.16 5.23
N ILE A 6 -1.78 10.73 5.23
CA ILE A 6 -3.02 10.03 5.61
C ILE A 6 -4.02 10.07 4.45
N TYR A 7 -4.59 8.91 4.12
CA TYR A 7 -5.75 8.79 3.25
C TYR A 7 -6.90 8.14 4.02
N ALA A 8 -8.07 8.80 4.08
CA ALA A 8 -9.20 8.40 4.94
C ALA A 8 -10.48 8.11 4.15
N VAL A 9 -11.25 7.09 4.59
CA VAL A 9 -12.46 6.58 3.92
C VAL A 9 -13.34 5.86 4.92
N LEU A 10 -14.59 6.28 5.12
CA LEU A 10 -15.61 5.50 5.87
C LEU A 10 -15.03 4.81 7.15
N GLY A 11 -14.27 5.55 7.96
CA GLY A 11 -13.64 5.06 9.20
C GLY A 11 -12.35 4.25 9.04
N TRP A 12 -11.81 4.08 7.83
CA TRP A 12 -10.49 3.54 7.53
C TRP A 12 -9.49 4.66 7.26
N HIS A 13 -8.29 4.56 7.82
CA HIS A 13 -7.19 5.50 7.62
C HIS A 13 -5.95 4.72 7.19
N LEU A 14 -5.49 4.94 5.96
CA LEU A 14 -4.17 4.50 5.51
C LEU A 14 -3.17 5.60 5.84
N TRP A 15 -2.12 5.27 6.58
CA TRP A 15 -1.14 6.24 7.06
C TRP A 15 0.31 5.75 6.86
N VAL A 16 1.23 6.70 6.68
CA VAL A 16 2.68 6.45 6.61
C VAL A 16 3.40 7.49 7.44
N ASP A 17 4.29 7.04 8.33
CA ASP A 17 5.23 7.88 9.08
C ASP A 17 6.70 7.54 8.71
N SER A 18 7.66 8.02 9.50
CA SER A 18 9.10 7.77 9.25
C SER A 18 9.51 6.31 9.37
N GLU A 19 8.81 5.49 10.16
CA GLU A 19 9.20 4.11 10.47
C GLU A 19 8.22 3.07 9.91
N ARG A 20 6.95 3.42 9.77
CA ARG A 20 5.86 2.48 9.57
C ARG A 20 4.89 2.96 8.49
N VAL A 21 4.22 1.96 7.91
CA VAL A 21 3.02 2.11 7.11
C VAL A 21 1.93 1.29 7.77
N GLY A 22 0.72 1.83 7.85
CA GLY A 22 -0.36 1.16 8.53
C GLY A 22 -1.73 1.57 8.06
N VAL A 23 -2.70 0.78 8.49
CA VAL A 23 -4.11 1.03 8.31
C VAL A 23 -4.81 0.97 9.66
N SER A 24 -5.69 1.92 9.94
CA SER A 24 -6.48 1.99 11.17
C SER A 24 -7.96 2.05 10.83
N ARG A 25 -8.78 1.21 11.46
CA ARG A 25 -10.24 1.30 11.46
C ARG A 25 -10.77 0.87 12.82
N PHE A 26 -11.34 1.78 13.59
CA PHE A 26 -11.87 1.43 14.92
C PHE A 26 -12.78 0.18 14.90
N PRO A 27 -12.55 -0.83 15.77
CA PRO A 27 -11.51 -0.96 16.81
C PRO A 27 -10.21 -1.67 16.37
N TRP A 28 -10.02 -1.90 15.08
CA TRP A 28 -8.92 -2.67 14.47
C TRP A 28 -7.84 -1.80 13.82
N GLY A 29 -6.65 -2.36 13.65
CA GLY A 29 -5.59 -1.73 12.89
C GLY A 29 -4.48 -2.73 12.59
N ALA A 30 -3.70 -2.45 11.55
CA ALA A 30 -2.54 -3.23 11.19
C ALA A 30 -1.43 -2.29 10.69
N SER A 31 -0.18 -2.61 10.98
CA SER A 31 0.97 -1.86 10.48
C SER A 31 2.15 -2.77 10.20
N CYS A 32 3.08 -2.25 9.40
CA CYS A 32 4.36 -2.87 9.09
C CYS A 32 5.46 -1.81 9.16
N ARG A 33 6.66 -2.21 9.57
CA ARG A 33 7.82 -1.34 9.42
C ARG A 33 8.16 -1.18 7.94
N ARG A 34 8.59 0.01 7.56
CA ARG A 34 8.93 0.36 6.17
C ARG A 34 10.12 -0.47 5.67
N ASP A 35 11.11 -0.72 6.52
CA ASP A 35 12.29 -1.54 6.22
C ASP A 35 11.96 -3.02 5.98
N GLN A 36 10.81 -3.50 6.45
CA GLN A 36 10.30 -4.85 6.24
C GLN A 36 9.38 -4.96 5.03
N LEU A 37 8.97 -3.83 4.44
CA LEU A 37 8.12 -3.82 3.26
C LEU A 37 8.96 -4.18 2.03
N ASP A 38 8.42 -5.06 1.20
CA ASP A 38 9.03 -5.47 -0.07
C ASP A 38 8.37 -4.77 -1.24
N ARG A 39 7.04 -4.79 -1.28
CA ARG A 39 6.25 -4.25 -2.40
C ARG A 39 4.81 -3.97 -2.03
N LEU A 40 4.16 -3.19 -2.88
CA LEU A 40 2.75 -2.83 -2.79
C LEU A 40 2.03 -3.42 -3.99
N GLU A 41 0.95 -4.17 -3.77
CA GLU A 41 0.23 -4.88 -4.83
C GLU A 41 -1.23 -4.43 -4.88
N LEU A 42 -1.74 -4.10 -6.06
CA LEU A 42 -3.17 -3.99 -6.31
C LEU A 42 -3.69 -5.35 -6.77
N VAL A 43 -4.55 -5.97 -5.96
CA VAL A 43 -5.07 -7.31 -6.17
C VAL A 43 -6.60 -7.30 -6.28
N PHE A 44 -7.16 -8.37 -6.86
CA PHE A 44 -8.60 -8.60 -6.83
C PHE A 44 -9.04 -8.99 -5.42
N GLY A 45 -9.87 -8.15 -4.78
CA GLY A 45 -10.36 -8.36 -3.42
C GLY A 45 -11.66 -9.17 -3.34
N GLY A 46 -12.14 -9.75 -4.44
CA GLY A 46 -13.40 -10.51 -4.48
C GLY A 46 -14.63 -9.63 -4.74
N ARG A 47 -15.78 -9.98 -4.12
CA ARG A 47 -17.08 -9.28 -4.29
C ARG A 47 -17.08 -7.79 -3.93
N GLY A 48 -16.03 -7.28 -3.27
CA GLY A 48 -15.90 -5.88 -2.82
C GLY A 48 -15.03 -4.98 -3.71
N GLY A 49 -14.48 -5.49 -4.81
CA GLY A 49 -13.60 -4.72 -5.72
C GLY A 49 -12.11 -4.86 -5.40
N ASN A 50 -11.32 -3.87 -5.79
CA ASN A 50 -9.86 -3.92 -5.76
C ASN A 50 -9.34 -3.71 -4.33
N ALA A 51 -8.29 -4.43 -3.95
CA ALA A 51 -7.61 -4.28 -2.66
C ALA A 51 -6.13 -3.96 -2.87
N CYS A 52 -5.58 -3.11 -2.00
CA CYS A 52 -4.16 -2.85 -1.90
C CYS A 52 -3.55 -3.73 -0.82
N ALA A 53 -2.60 -4.57 -1.18
CA ALA A 53 -1.86 -5.45 -0.29
C ALA A 53 -0.45 -4.90 -0.05
N PHE A 54 -0.05 -4.85 1.23
CA PHE A 54 1.29 -4.48 1.65
C PHE A 54 2.07 -5.75 1.93
N VAL A 55 3.05 -6.09 1.10
CA VAL A 55 3.77 -7.37 1.17
C VAL A 55 5.13 -7.18 1.82
N ARG A 56 5.46 -8.06 2.77
CA ARG A 56 6.73 -8.05 3.49
C ARG A 56 7.83 -8.72 2.68
N LYS A 57 9.08 -8.40 3.02
CA LYS A 57 10.25 -9.19 2.64
C LYS A 57 10.03 -10.61 3.14
N GLY A 58 10.05 -11.60 2.23
CA GLY A 58 9.60 -12.97 2.50
C GLY A 58 8.23 -13.34 1.93
N GLY A 59 7.54 -12.40 1.25
CA GLY A 59 6.35 -12.69 0.44
C GLY A 59 5.02 -12.75 1.20
N HIS A 60 5.04 -12.66 2.54
CA HIS A 60 3.82 -12.63 3.34
C HIS A 60 3.14 -11.26 3.31
N THR A 61 1.82 -11.22 3.14
CA THR A 61 1.06 -9.96 3.24
C THR A 61 1.02 -9.47 4.69
N ALA A 62 1.50 -8.25 4.95
CA ALA A 62 1.40 -7.61 6.26
C ALA A 62 -0.04 -7.22 6.57
N PHE A 63 -0.72 -6.57 5.63
CA PHE A 63 -2.13 -6.23 5.70
C PHE A 63 -2.68 -5.88 4.32
N ARG A 64 -4.02 -5.89 4.20
CA ARG A 64 -4.75 -5.48 2.99
C ARG A 64 -5.76 -4.40 3.37
N VAL A 65 -5.99 -3.47 2.46
CA VAL A 65 -7.02 -2.44 2.57
C VAL A 65 -7.77 -2.33 1.25
N SER A 66 -9.03 -1.90 1.30
CA SER A 66 -9.75 -1.52 0.08
C SER A 66 -8.92 -0.51 -0.71
N ALA A 67 -8.75 -0.74 -2.01
CA ALA A 67 -8.11 0.23 -2.89
C ALA A 67 -9.08 1.38 -3.21
N LYS A 68 -10.40 1.20 -3.09
CA LYS A 68 -11.32 2.34 -3.20
C LYS A 68 -11.40 3.08 -1.87
N PRO A 69 -11.27 4.42 -1.88
CA PRO A 69 -11.21 5.39 -2.97
C PRO A 69 -9.76 5.80 -3.32
N PHE A 70 -8.75 5.13 -2.77
CA PHE A 70 -7.34 5.39 -3.07
C PHE A 70 -7.05 5.09 -4.55
N GLY A 71 -7.12 6.11 -5.39
CA GLY A 71 -6.88 5.96 -6.82
C GLY A 71 -5.49 5.37 -7.09
N THR A 72 -5.33 4.66 -8.20
CA THR A 72 -4.05 4.05 -8.62
C THR A 72 -2.88 5.03 -8.55
N THR A 73 -3.10 6.31 -8.87
CA THR A 73 -2.09 7.38 -8.75
C THR A 73 -1.61 7.60 -7.32
N GLN A 74 -2.52 7.60 -6.35
CA GLN A 74 -2.19 7.77 -4.93
C GLN A 74 -1.41 6.55 -4.41
N LEU A 75 -1.81 5.34 -4.80
CA LEU A 75 -1.09 4.11 -4.44
C LEU A 75 0.32 4.06 -5.05
N LYS A 76 0.49 4.52 -6.30
CA LYS A 76 1.82 4.66 -6.93
C LYS A 76 2.68 5.71 -6.22
N ALA A 77 2.09 6.85 -5.86
CA ALA A 77 2.80 7.88 -5.10
C ALA A 77 3.22 7.38 -3.71
N LEU A 78 2.36 6.60 -3.06
CA LEU A 78 2.64 5.94 -1.79
C LEU A 78 3.80 4.95 -1.91
N ALA A 79 3.78 4.07 -2.92
CA ALA A 79 4.85 3.11 -3.16
C ALA A 79 6.20 3.82 -3.41
N ARG A 80 6.20 4.91 -4.20
CA ARG A 80 7.37 5.78 -4.39
C ARG A 80 7.86 6.40 -3.08
N SER A 81 6.94 6.95 -2.27
CA SER A 81 7.27 7.52 -0.96
C SER A 81 7.86 6.49 0.00
N LEU A 82 7.46 5.23 -0.14
CA LEU A 82 7.96 4.10 0.65
C LEU A 82 9.26 3.51 0.08
N GLY A 83 9.64 3.87 -1.15
CA GLY A 83 10.81 3.31 -1.84
C GLY A 83 10.62 1.86 -2.25
N VAL A 84 9.37 1.41 -2.48
CA VAL A 84 9.06 0.02 -2.87
C VAL A 84 8.37 -0.01 -4.24
N PRO A 85 8.53 -1.11 -5.00
CA PRO A 85 7.80 -1.30 -6.25
C PRO A 85 6.29 -1.44 -6.02
N TYR A 86 5.54 -1.02 -7.05
CA TYR A 86 4.09 -1.14 -7.12
C TYR A 86 3.71 -2.11 -8.24
N TYR A 87 2.89 -3.11 -7.94
CA TYR A 87 2.41 -4.09 -8.91
C TYR A 87 0.89 -4.00 -9.07
N ASP A 88 0.42 -3.88 -10.30
CA ASP A 88 -1.01 -3.96 -10.61
C ASP A 88 -1.37 -5.37 -11.11
N LEU A 89 -1.65 -6.25 -10.16
CA LEU A 89 -2.09 -7.61 -10.45
C LEU A 89 -3.59 -7.68 -10.75
N PHE A 90 -4.32 -6.58 -10.55
CA PHE A 90 -5.75 -6.48 -10.89
C PHE A 90 -5.95 -6.30 -12.39
N SER A 91 -5.13 -5.47 -13.05
CA SER A 91 -5.24 -5.23 -14.51
C SER A 91 -4.56 -6.28 -15.38
N GLY A 92 -3.96 -7.32 -14.79
CA GLY A 92 -3.17 -8.33 -15.50
C GLY A 92 -1.86 -7.79 -16.09
N ARG A 93 -1.52 -6.52 -15.83
CA ARG A 93 -0.29 -5.88 -16.29
C ARG A 93 0.61 -5.63 -15.08
N SER A 94 1.58 -6.52 -14.87
CA SER A 94 2.70 -6.25 -13.98
C SER A 94 3.47 -5.05 -14.54
N ILE A 95 3.18 -3.84 -14.04
CA ILE A 95 3.97 -2.66 -14.35
C ILE A 95 5.07 -2.60 -13.30
N ASP A 96 6.21 -3.21 -13.60
CA ASP A 96 7.41 -3.04 -12.80
C ASP A 96 7.82 -1.58 -12.91
N ILE A 97 7.52 -0.78 -11.88
CA ILE A 97 8.03 0.59 -11.80
C ILE A 97 9.46 0.48 -11.26
N GLN A 98 10.37 -0.08 -12.07
CA GLN A 98 11.79 0.15 -11.87
C GLN A 98 11.99 1.66 -11.96
N GLN A 99 12.57 2.21 -10.89
CA GLN A 99 13.07 3.58 -10.90
C GLN A 99 14.01 3.75 -12.11
N PRO A 100 13.93 4.84 -12.87
CA PRO A 100 15.09 5.24 -13.64
C PRO A 100 16.18 5.64 -12.63
N GLY A 101 17.21 4.82 -12.48
CA GLY A 101 18.52 5.30 -12.03
C GLY A 101 19.13 6.20 -13.11
N PRO A 102 20.04 7.14 -12.79
CA PRO A 102 21.07 7.07 -11.74
C PRO A 102 20.88 8.01 -10.55
#